data_AF-A0AAW9DLD3-F1
#
_entry.id   AF-A0AAW9DLD3-F1
#
_cell.length_a   1.000
_cell.length_b   1.000
_cell.length_c   1.000
_cell.angle_alpha   90.00
_cell.angle_beta   90.00
_cell.angle_gamma   90.00
#
_symmetry.space_group_name_H-M   'P 1'
#
loop_
_entity.id
_entity.type
_entity.pdbx_description
1 polymer ?
#
loop_
_entity_poly.entity_id
_entity_poly.type
_entity_poly.pdbx_seq_one_letter_code
_entity_poly.pdbx_strand_id
1 'polypeptide(L)' 'MPANLALRMRPKSIDDVIGQEHLVGPGKIIRRMIDANMLSSMI' A
#
# COMPACT_ATOMS: atom_id res chain seq x y z
N MET A 1 -22.21 14.99 1.84
CA MET A 1 -20.89 15.64 1.67
C MET A 1 -20.17 14.95 0.52
N PRO A 2 -19.87 15.60 -0.62
CA PRO A 2 -19.04 14.98 -1.65
C PRO A 2 -17.64 14.73 -1.08
N ALA A 3 -17.07 13.54 -1.30
CA ALA A 3 -15.72 13.21 -0.87
C ALA A 3 -14.71 14.20 -1.50
N ASN A 4 -13.73 14.67 -0.71
CA ASN A 4 -12.65 15.51 -1.23
C ASN A 4 -11.77 14.72 -2.23
N LEU A 5 -10.95 15.42 -3.02
CA LEU A 5 -10.11 14.78 -4.05
C LEU A 5 -9.16 13.74 -3.45
N ALA A 6 -8.54 14.04 -2.30
CA ALA A 6 -7.63 13.12 -1.62
C ALA A 6 -8.29 11.77 -1.31
N LEU A 7 -9.53 11.77 -0.80
CA LEU A 7 -10.27 10.55 -0.50
C LEU A 7 -10.58 9.75 -1.78
N ARG A 8 -10.83 10.44 -2.90
CA ARG A 8 -11.08 9.78 -4.19
C ARG A 8 -9.81 9.18 -4.79
N MET A 9 -8.65 9.77 -4.54
CA MET A 9 -7.36 9.31 -5.06
C MET A 9 -6.67 8.27 -4.17
N ARG A 10 -7.26 7.89 -3.02
CA ARG A 10 -6.65 6.92 -2.12
C ARG A 10 -6.40 5.59 -2.85
N PRO A 11 -5.17 5.04 -2.79
CA PRO A 11 -4.84 3.70 -3.29
C PRO A 11 -5.83 2.65 -2.79
N LYS A 12 -6.23 1.71 -3.66
CA LYS A 12 -7.11 0.58 -3.34
C LYS A 12 -6.36 -0.74 -3.31
N SER A 13 -5.29 -0.85 -4.08
CA SER A 13 -4.30 -1.92 -4.02
C SER A 13 -2.94 -1.39 -3.61
N ILE A 14 -2.08 -2.31 -3.15
CA ILE A 14 -0.65 -2.07 -2.94
C ILE A 14 0.07 -1.74 -4.26
N ASP A 15 -0.51 -2.10 -5.41
CA ASP A 15 -0.01 -1.74 -6.74
C ASP A 15 -0.26 -0.26 -7.11
N ASP A 16 -1.23 0.38 -6.46
CA ASP A 16 -1.58 1.79 -6.71
C ASP A 16 -0.68 2.77 -5.93
N VAL A 17 0.24 2.24 -5.10
CA VAL A 17 1.14 3.06 -4.28
C VAL A 17 2.32 3.53 -5.14
N ILE A 18 2.44 4.85 -5.28
CA ILE A 18 3.44 5.49 -6.14
C ILE A 18 4.63 5.99 -5.30
N GLY A 19 5.87 5.72 -5.74
CA GLY A 19 7.10 6.28 -5.17
C GLY A 19 7.68 5.52 -3.97
N GLN A 20 7.14 4.35 -3.65
CA GLN A 20 7.58 3.50 -2.53
C GLN A 20 8.07 2.12 -2.99
N GLU A 21 8.59 2.01 -4.21
CA GLU A 21 8.96 0.75 -4.86
C GLU A 21 10.03 -0.03 -4.07
N HIS A 22 10.88 0.66 -3.31
CA HIS A 22 11.88 0.04 -2.45
C HIS A 22 11.27 -0.68 -1.23
N LEU A 23 10.03 -0.37 -0.86
CA LEU A 23 9.27 -0.98 0.24
C LEU A 23 8.15 -1.92 -0.23
N VAL A 24 7.40 -1.49 -1.25
CA VAL A 24 6.18 -2.19 -1.73
C VAL A 24 6.36 -2.89 -3.07
N GLY A 25 7.53 -2.74 -3.71
CA GLY A 25 7.81 -3.40 -4.98
C GLY A 25 7.91 -4.92 -4.86
N PRO A 26 8.02 -5.63 -6.01
CA PRO A 26 8.14 -7.08 -6.04
C PRO A 26 9.28 -7.59 -5.14
N GLY A 27 8.97 -8.58 -4.30
CA GLY A 27 9.93 -9.19 -3.39
C GLY A 27 10.37 -8.32 -2.21
N LYS A 28 9.81 -7.12 -2.03
CA LYS A 28 10.08 -6.27 -0.87
C LYS A 28 9.27 -6.70 0.35
N ILE A 29 9.73 -6.28 1.53
CA ILE A 29 9.24 -6.79 2.80
C ILE A 29 7.74 -6.52 3.00
N ILE A 30 7.25 -5.32 2.69
CA ILE A 30 5.84 -4.98 2.87
C ILE A 30 4.96 -5.77 1.89
N ARG A 31 5.40 -5.90 0.64
CA ARG A 31 4.71 -6.72 -0.37
C ARG A 31 4.58 -8.17 0.07
N ARG A 32 5.67 -8.79 0.55
CA ARG A 32 5.67 -10.17 1.04
C ARG A 32 4.72 -10.39 2.22
N MET A 33 4.66 -9.44 3.16
CA MET A 33 3.74 -9.51 4.29
C MET A 33 2.28 -9.46 3.85
N ILE A 34 1.95 -8.62 2.87
CA ILE A 34 0.61 -8.52 2.29
C ILE A 34 0.25 -9.81 1.54
N ASP A 35 1.14 -10.29 0.67
CA ASP A 35 0.92 -11.51 -0.14
C ASP A 35 0.73 -12.75 0.74
N ALA A 36 1.43 -12.83 1.86
CA ALA A 36 1.30 -13.90 2.84
C ALA A 36 0.15 -13.70 3.83
N ASN A 37 -0.54 -12.55 3.80
CA ASN A 37 -1.54 -12.13 4.79
C ASN A 37 -1.01 -12.20 6.25
N MET A 38 0.25 -11.84 6.44
CA MET A 38 0.97 -11.86 7.72
C MET A 38 1.55 -10.48 8.02
N LEU A 39 0.70 -9.55 8.43
CA LEU A 39 1.10 -8.19 8.74
C LEU A 39 1.72 -8.10 10.14
N SER A 40 2.92 -7.53 10.23
CA SER A 40 3.50 -7.12 11.50
C SER A 40 2.99 -5.76 11.93
N SER A 41 3.00 -5.50 13.24
CA SER A 41 2.77 -4.14 13.76
C SER A 41 3.89 -3.20 13.29
N MET A 42 3.52 -2.01 12.83
CA MET A 42 4.42 -0.95 12.40
C MET A 42 4.15 0.30 13.25
N ILE A 43 5.20 1.05 13.60
CA ILE A 43 5.13 2.33 14.33
C ILE A 43 5.51 3.50 13.44
#